data_AF-A0A258XPU8-F1
#
_entry.id   AF-A0A258XPU8-F1
#
_cell.length_a   1.000
_cell.length_b   1.000
_cell.length_c   1.000
_cell.angle_alpha   90.00
_cell.angle_beta   90.00
_cell.angle_gamma   90.00
#
_symmetry.space_group_name_H-M   'P 1'
#
loop_
_entity.id
_entity.type
_entity.pdbx_description
1 polymer ?
#
loop_
_entity_poly.entity_id
_entity_poly.type
_entity_poly.pdbx_seq_one_letter_code
_entity_poly.pdbx_strand_id
1 'polypeptide(L)'
;MDDLHERGGALNVLHMHGEHLNAWCTACDTRHRWTGQMIHRPPCPACGSPALRPDVVWFGEVPYRMEEIYAAVSAADLFVSIGTSGAVYPAAGLVRTARDLGAQTLELTVPLSDVQRLAWLHAHGDILEENQIGGAENEPAMRIKVRLTQRELGRFTALTA
;
A
#
# COMPACT_ATOMS: atom_id res chain seq x y z
N MET A 1 -6.97 -3.10 -2.32
CA MET A 1 -7.33 -4.48 -2.66
C MET A 1 -8.31 -4.96 -1.61
N ASP A 2 -7.85 -5.23 -0.38
CA ASP A 2 -8.67 -5.22 0.82
C ASP A 2 -9.23 -3.81 1.12
N ASP A 3 -10.14 -3.75 2.11
CA ASP A 3 -10.85 -2.57 2.59
C ASP A 3 -10.40 -2.13 4.00
N LEU A 4 -9.18 -2.52 4.42
CA LEU A 4 -8.70 -2.27 5.79
C LEU A 4 -8.42 -0.79 6.06
N HIS A 5 -8.04 -0.02 5.05
CA HIS A 5 -7.82 1.42 5.20
C HIS A 5 -9.13 2.17 5.45
N GLU A 6 -10.17 1.88 4.67
CA GLU A 6 -11.53 2.43 4.82
C GLU A 6 -12.11 2.06 6.19
N ARG A 7 -11.97 0.80 6.59
CA ARG A 7 -12.41 0.30 7.90
C ARG A 7 -11.59 0.88 9.06
N GLY A 8 -10.35 1.29 8.79
CA GLY A 8 -9.51 2.09 9.69
C GLY A 8 -9.87 3.59 9.71
N GLY A 9 -10.84 4.03 8.91
CA GLY A 9 -11.34 5.41 8.87
C GLY A 9 -10.72 6.30 7.78
N ALA A 10 -9.91 5.75 6.87
CA ALA A 10 -9.38 6.52 5.74
C ALA A 10 -10.48 6.82 4.70
N LEU A 11 -10.58 8.08 4.27
CA LEU A 11 -11.65 8.55 3.36
C LEU A 11 -11.21 8.68 1.89
N ASN A 12 -9.92 8.99 1.66
CA ASN A 12 -9.39 9.35 0.34
C ASN A 12 -8.43 8.26 -0.17
N VAL A 13 -8.87 7.00 -0.15
CA VAL A 13 -8.04 5.85 -0.55
C VAL A 13 -8.06 5.70 -2.09
N LEU A 14 -6.87 5.60 -2.69
CA LEU A 14 -6.72 5.32 -4.12
C LEU A 14 -6.26 3.86 -4.30
N HIS A 15 -7.21 2.96 -4.56
CA HIS A 15 -6.91 1.56 -4.85
C HIS A 15 -6.29 1.37 -6.23
N MET A 16 -4.98 1.62 -6.33
CA MET A 16 -4.25 1.52 -7.61
C MET A 16 -4.32 0.13 -8.27
N HIS A 17 -4.51 -0.94 -7.49
CA HIS A 17 -4.67 -2.29 -8.01
C HIS A 17 -6.12 -2.80 -8.01
N GLY A 18 -7.11 -1.94 -7.68
CA GLY A 18 -8.51 -2.33 -7.56
C GLY A 18 -8.92 -2.92 -6.21
N GLU A 19 -10.12 -3.50 -6.18
CA GLU A 19 -10.89 -3.84 -4.97
C GLU A 19 -11.42 -5.28 -5.03
N HIS A 20 -11.10 -6.09 -4.02
CA HIS A 20 -11.43 -7.53 -4.02
C HIS A 20 -12.93 -7.83 -3.88
N LEU A 21 -13.73 -6.86 -3.42
CA LEU A 21 -15.18 -6.99 -3.23
C LEU A 21 -15.98 -6.39 -4.39
N ASN A 22 -15.32 -6.08 -5.52
CA ASN A 22 -15.94 -5.57 -6.73
C ASN A 22 -15.70 -6.54 -7.92
N ALA A 23 -16.68 -6.58 -8.82
CA ALA A 23 -16.61 -7.26 -10.10
C ALA A 23 -16.65 -6.24 -11.24
N TRP A 24 -15.78 -6.43 -12.23
CA TRP A 24 -15.75 -5.64 -13.45
C TRP A 24 -16.30 -6.45 -14.62
N CYS A 25 -17.27 -5.89 -15.35
CA CYS A 25 -17.78 -6.49 -16.58
C CYS A 25 -16.95 -6.09 -17.79
N THR A 26 -16.22 -7.03 -18.38
CA THR A 26 -15.42 -6.77 -19.59
C THR A 26 -16.26 -6.61 -20.88
N ALA A 27 -17.58 -6.65 -20.80
CA ALA A 27 -18.49 -6.46 -21.95
C ALA A 27 -19.18 -5.08 -21.97
N CYS A 28 -19.43 -4.46 -20.82
CA CYS A 28 -20.10 -3.15 -20.71
C CYS A 28 -19.39 -2.17 -19.77
N ASP A 29 -18.15 -2.46 -19.36
CA ASP A 29 -17.26 -1.69 -18.48
C ASP A 29 -17.85 -1.29 -17.10
N THR A 30 -19.02 -1.83 -16.75
CA THR A 30 -19.69 -1.55 -15.49
C THR A 30 -19.05 -2.32 -14.34
N ARG A 31 -18.92 -1.67 -13.18
CA ARG A 31 -18.42 -2.23 -11.93
C ARG A 31 -19.56 -2.45 -10.94
N HIS A 32 -19.51 -3.54 -10.20
CA HIS A 32 -20.53 -3.94 -9.24
C HIS A 32 -19.88 -4.41 -7.94
N ARG A 33 -20.45 -4.04 -6.79
CA ARG A 33 -20.13 -4.74 -5.53
C ARG A 33 -20.49 -6.23 -5.69
N TRP A 34 -19.56 -7.12 -5.37
CA TRP A 34 -19.72 -8.55 -5.57
C TRP A 34 -19.00 -9.37 -4.49
N THR A 35 -19.77 -10.17 -3.77
CA THR A 35 -19.27 -11.07 -2.71
C THR A 35 -19.46 -12.56 -3.03
N GLY A 36 -20.06 -12.88 -4.18
CA GLY A 36 -20.27 -14.24 -4.66
C GLY A 36 -19.06 -14.83 -5.38
N GLN A 37 -19.10 -16.13 -5.68
CA GLN A 37 -18.06 -16.79 -6.47
C GLN A 37 -18.00 -16.25 -7.92
N MET A 38 -16.79 -16.19 -8.50
CA MET A 38 -16.58 -15.75 -9.89
C MET A 38 -15.98 -16.83 -10.82
N ILE A 39 -15.81 -18.07 -10.34
CA ILE A 39 -15.13 -19.18 -11.04
C ILE A 39 -15.72 -19.50 -12.43
N HIS A 40 -16.96 -19.10 -12.71
CA HIS A 40 -17.64 -19.31 -13.99
C HIS A 40 -18.02 -18.02 -14.73
N ARG A 41 -17.40 -16.87 -14.40
CA ARG A 41 -17.72 -15.54 -14.99
C ARG A 41 -19.22 -15.24 -15.02
N PRO A 42 -19.86 -15.08 -13.84
CA PRO A 42 -21.31 -14.93 -13.74
C PRO A 42 -21.87 -13.79 -14.61
N PRO A 43 -23.15 -13.85 -15.01
CA PRO A 43 -23.82 -12.79 -15.75
C PRO A 43 -23.71 -11.43 -15.05
N CYS A 44 -23.34 -10.40 -15.81
CA CYS A 44 -23.30 -9.03 -15.32
C CYS A 44 -24.72 -8.51 -14.98
N PRO A 45 -24.94 -7.94 -13.78
CA PRO A 45 -26.24 -7.36 -13.41
C PRO A 45 -26.73 -6.24 -14.34
N ALA A 46 -25.85 -5.51 -15.02
CA ALA A 46 -26.23 -4.43 -15.93
C ALA A 46 -26.56 -4.90 -17.36
N CYS A 47 -25.83 -5.88 -17.91
CA CYS A 47 -25.93 -6.26 -19.33
C CYS A 47 -26.18 -7.75 -19.61
N GLY A 48 -26.30 -8.59 -18.58
CA GLY A 48 -26.54 -10.04 -18.70
C GLY A 48 -25.38 -10.87 -19.25
N SER A 49 -24.32 -10.26 -19.78
CA SER A 49 -23.19 -10.99 -20.37
C SER A 49 -22.37 -11.75 -19.31
N PRO A 50 -21.97 -13.02 -19.54
CA PRO A 50 -21.12 -13.81 -18.65
C PRO A 50 -19.64 -13.37 -18.74
N ALA A 51 -19.42 -12.11 -18.40
CA ALA A 51 -18.18 -11.38 -18.63
C ALA A 51 -17.65 -10.70 -17.36
N LEU A 52 -18.16 -11.06 -16.19
CA LEU A 52 -17.63 -10.59 -14.90
C LEU A 52 -16.28 -11.27 -14.60
N ARG A 53 -15.34 -10.45 -14.14
CA ARG A 53 -14.09 -10.84 -13.48
C ARG A 53 -13.92 -10.03 -12.18
N PRO A 54 -13.01 -10.41 -11.27
CA PRO A 54 -12.66 -9.54 -10.16
C PRO A 54 -12.13 -8.20 -10.67
N ASP A 55 -12.57 -7.09 -10.06
CA ASP A 55 -12.14 -5.72 -10.37
C ASP A 55 -10.77 -5.43 -9.72
N VAL A 56 -9.80 -6.24 -10.13
CA VAL A 56 -8.43 -6.23 -9.64
C VAL A 56 -7.48 -6.22 -10.84
N VAL A 57 -6.42 -5.44 -10.72
CA VAL A 57 -5.36 -5.30 -11.74
C VAL A 57 -4.44 -6.50 -11.69
N TRP A 58 -4.28 -7.19 -12.82
CA TRP A 58 -3.33 -8.30 -12.97
C TRP A 58 -1.97 -7.82 -13.48
N PHE A 59 -0.94 -8.66 -13.35
CA PHE A 59 0.38 -8.36 -13.94
C PHE A 59 0.26 -8.16 -15.45
N GLY A 60 0.78 -7.05 -15.95
CA GLY A 60 0.67 -6.63 -17.35
C GLY A 60 -0.52 -5.70 -17.65
N GLU A 61 -1.45 -5.52 -16.71
CA GLU A 61 -2.51 -4.51 -16.81
C GLU A 61 -2.06 -3.17 -16.20
N VAL A 62 -2.68 -2.08 -16.66
CA VAL A 62 -2.36 -0.73 -16.17
C VAL A 62 -3.06 -0.50 -14.82
N PRO A 63 -2.35 -0.06 -13.77
CA PRO A 63 -2.96 0.29 -12.50
C PRO A 63 -3.94 1.46 -12.62
N TYR A 64 -4.93 1.49 -11.73
CA TYR A 64 -5.96 2.51 -11.69
C TYR A 64 -5.46 3.82 -11.08
N ARG A 65 -6.09 4.94 -11.48
CA ARG A 65 -5.90 6.29 -10.90
C ARG A 65 -4.45 6.83 -10.93
N MET A 66 -3.59 6.30 -11.81
CA MET A 66 -2.16 6.69 -11.86
C MET A 66 -1.91 8.19 -12.04
N GLU A 67 -2.76 8.91 -12.77
CA GLU A 67 -2.65 10.37 -12.93
C GLU A 67 -2.83 11.12 -11.61
N GLU A 68 -3.88 10.80 -10.85
CA GLU A 68 -4.12 11.37 -9.51
C GLU A 68 -3.03 10.96 -8.51
N ILE A 69 -2.55 9.72 -8.58
CA ILE A 69 -1.43 9.24 -7.75
C ILE A 69 -0.16 10.04 -8.04
N TYR A 70 0.20 10.24 -9.31
CA TYR A 70 1.38 11.05 -9.66
C TYR A 70 1.20 12.53 -9.31
N ALA A 71 0.00 13.10 -9.47
CA ALA A 71 -0.28 14.47 -9.03
C ALA A 71 -0.11 14.62 -7.51
N ALA A 72 -0.65 13.70 -6.71
CA ALA A 72 -0.50 13.70 -5.26
C ALA A 72 0.98 13.52 -4.84
N VAL A 73 1.70 12.57 -5.46
CA VAL A 73 3.12 12.32 -5.21
C VAL A 73 3.99 13.53 -5.57
N SER A 74 3.65 14.26 -6.62
CA SER A 74 4.40 15.44 -7.08
C SER A 74 4.18 16.68 -6.20
N ALA A 75 3.06 16.74 -5.48
CA ALA A 75 2.71 17.84 -4.57
C ALA A 75 3.10 17.55 -3.11
N ALA A 76 3.70 16.40 -2.81
CA ALA A 76 3.96 15.97 -1.45
C ALA A 76 5.30 16.49 -0.91
N ASP A 77 5.30 17.21 0.22
CA ASP A 77 6.51 17.46 1.01
C ASP A 77 7.07 16.17 1.63
N LEU A 78 6.20 15.16 1.75
CA LEU A 78 6.38 13.93 2.49
C LEU A 78 5.84 12.74 1.70
N PHE A 79 6.72 11.80 1.34
CA PHE A 79 6.29 10.50 0.82
C PHE A 79 6.45 9.39 1.85
N VAL A 80 5.29 8.82 2.18
CA VAL A 80 5.01 7.60 2.93
C VAL A 80 4.53 6.55 1.93
N SER A 81 4.93 5.30 2.05
CA SER A 81 4.30 4.16 1.34
C SER A 81 3.57 3.27 2.35
N ILE A 82 3.01 2.11 2.01
CA ILE A 82 2.51 1.11 2.99
C ILE A 82 2.70 -0.31 2.43
N GLY A 83 3.07 -1.26 3.30
CA GLY A 83 2.98 -2.69 3.07
C GLY A 83 3.96 -3.32 2.09
N THR A 84 4.91 -2.59 1.49
CA THR A 84 5.56 -3.03 0.24
C THR A 84 6.87 -3.82 0.35
N SER A 85 7.06 -4.71 -0.62
CA SER A 85 8.33 -5.40 -0.87
C SER A 85 9.35 -4.52 -1.58
N GLY A 86 8.90 -3.45 -2.26
CA GLY A 86 9.71 -2.64 -3.19
C GLY A 86 9.91 -3.29 -4.58
N ALA A 87 9.20 -4.38 -4.89
CA ALA A 87 9.42 -5.16 -6.12
C ALA A 87 8.36 -4.97 -7.23
N VAL A 88 7.16 -4.47 -6.89
CA VAL A 88 6.04 -4.36 -7.85
C VAL A 88 6.01 -2.96 -8.47
N TYR A 89 6.26 -2.89 -9.78
CA TYR A 89 6.18 -1.64 -10.54
C TYR A 89 4.77 -1.44 -11.13
N PRO A 90 4.28 -0.19 -11.25
CA PRO A 90 4.99 1.08 -11.01
C PRO A 90 5.05 1.52 -9.54
N ALA A 91 4.33 0.87 -8.62
CA ALA A 91 4.22 1.30 -7.20
C ALA A 91 5.58 1.52 -6.52
N ALA A 92 6.51 0.58 -6.70
CA ALA A 92 7.88 0.66 -6.18
C ALA A 92 8.69 1.88 -6.68
N GLY A 93 8.30 2.46 -7.82
CA GLY A 93 8.95 3.65 -8.36
C GLY A 93 8.50 4.97 -7.70
N LEU A 94 7.35 4.99 -7.03
CA LEU A 94 6.74 6.23 -6.51
C LEU A 94 7.61 6.93 -5.47
N VAL A 95 8.30 6.17 -4.61
CA VAL A 95 9.26 6.74 -3.64
C VAL A 95 10.42 7.45 -4.33
N ARG A 96 10.87 6.94 -5.48
CA ARG A 96 11.93 7.59 -6.26
C ARG A 96 11.40 8.85 -6.94
N THR A 97 10.21 8.80 -7.52
CA THR A 97 9.54 9.98 -8.09
C THR A 97 9.37 11.09 -7.06
N ALA A 98 8.89 10.77 -5.86
CA ALA A 98 8.75 11.75 -4.78
C ALA A 98 10.10 12.41 -4.42
N ARG A 99 11.16 11.59 -4.28
CA ARG A 99 12.51 12.04 -3.93
C ARG A 99 13.11 12.96 -5.00
N ASP A 100 12.97 12.57 -6.26
CA ASP A 100 13.46 13.32 -7.41
C ASP A 100 12.73 14.69 -7.54
N LEU A 101 11.51 14.81 -6.99
CA LEU A 101 10.71 16.04 -6.91
C LEU A 101 10.91 16.84 -5.60
N GLY A 102 11.84 16.42 -4.72
CA GLY A 102 12.21 17.14 -3.51
C GLY A 102 11.45 16.74 -2.24
N ALA A 103 10.50 15.81 -2.33
CA ALA A 103 9.84 15.27 -1.14
C ALA A 103 10.86 14.58 -0.23
N GLN A 104 10.73 14.77 1.08
CA GLN A 104 11.46 13.95 2.04
C GLN A 104 10.82 12.55 2.09
N THR A 105 11.53 11.53 1.60
CA THR A 105 10.96 10.19 1.32
C THR A 105 11.42 9.09 2.24
N LEU A 106 10.62 8.03 2.39
CA LEU A 106 10.97 6.95 3.30
C LEU A 106 10.15 5.65 3.06
N GLU A 107 10.67 4.50 3.54
CA GLU A 107 10.27 3.11 3.17
C GLU A 107 10.58 2.15 4.36
N LEU A 108 9.64 1.80 5.23
CA LEU A 108 9.95 1.44 6.61
C LEU A 108 10.64 -0.03 6.67
N THR A 109 11.59 -0.43 7.58
CA THR A 109 12.13 -1.84 7.87
C THR A 109 12.56 -2.22 9.37
N VAL A 110 11.75 -2.94 10.24
CA VAL A 110 12.00 -3.46 11.67
C VAL A 110 10.96 -4.55 12.17
N PRO A 111 11.33 -5.67 12.88
CA PRO A 111 10.50 -6.83 13.36
C PRO A 111 9.39 -6.70 14.46
N LEU A 112 8.51 -7.72 14.57
CA LEU A 112 7.42 -7.81 15.58
C LEU A 112 7.88 -8.11 17.02
N SER A 113 9.08 -8.68 17.21
CA SER A 113 9.65 -9.02 18.52
C SER A 113 10.31 -7.82 19.23
N ASP A 114 10.68 -6.76 18.50
CA ASP A 114 11.48 -5.64 19.02
C ASP A 114 10.57 -4.53 19.61
N VAL A 115 9.80 -4.91 20.65
CA VAL A 115 8.70 -4.11 21.23
C VAL A 115 9.15 -2.73 21.72
N GLN A 116 10.35 -2.62 22.30
CA GLN A 116 10.86 -1.34 22.80
C GLN A 116 11.24 -0.39 21.67
N ARG A 117 11.76 -0.90 20.55
CA ARG A 117 12.05 -0.08 19.36
C ARG A 117 10.79 0.28 18.60
N LEU A 118 9.84 -0.64 18.44
CA LEU A 118 8.47 -0.34 18.01
C LEU A 118 7.89 0.83 18.82
N ALA A 119 7.88 0.72 20.15
CA ALA A 119 7.36 1.74 21.04
C ALA A 119 8.10 3.08 20.94
N TRP A 120 9.43 3.08 20.81
CA TRP A 120 10.19 4.32 20.69
C TRP A 120 9.99 4.99 19.33
N LEU A 121 9.97 4.22 18.25
CA LEU A 121 9.73 4.69 16.90
C LEU A 121 8.36 5.37 16.82
N HIS A 122 7.32 4.73 17.38
CA HIS A 122 6.00 5.33 17.56
C HIS A 122 5.99 6.61 18.42
N ALA A 123 6.90 6.73 19.40
CA ALA A 123 6.91 7.86 20.34
C ALA A 123 7.78 9.06 19.89
N HIS A 124 8.71 8.87 18.95
CA HIS A 124 9.75 9.87 18.64
C HIS A 124 10.19 9.94 17.17
N GLY A 125 9.62 9.16 16.26
CA GLY A 125 9.94 9.21 14.84
C GLY A 125 8.79 9.66 13.95
N ASP A 126 9.11 10.25 12.80
CA ASP A 126 8.14 10.49 11.73
C ASP A 126 8.09 9.22 10.85
N ILE A 127 6.95 8.52 10.87
CA ILE A 127 6.80 7.08 10.55
C ILE A 127 6.15 6.91 9.17
N LEU A 128 6.86 6.37 8.16
CA LEU A 128 6.47 6.54 6.74
C LEU A 128 6.54 5.27 5.79
N GLU A 129 6.20 4.02 6.19
CA GLU A 129 5.87 2.81 5.33
C GLU A 129 5.57 1.42 6.05
N GLU A 130 4.33 1.19 6.48
CA GLU A 130 3.90 0.05 7.36
C GLU A 130 3.90 -1.39 6.76
N ASN A 131 4.90 -2.28 6.90
CA ASN A 131 4.90 -3.61 6.20
C ASN A 131 5.27 -4.86 7.05
N GLN A 132 4.44 -5.90 7.16
CA GLN A 132 4.88 -7.17 7.78
C GLN A 132 5.63 -8.08 6.78
N ILE A 133 6.78 -8.68 7.15
CA ILE A 133 7.62 -9.49 6.26
C ILE A 133 8.05 -10.82 6.92
N GLY A 134 8.14 -11.89 6.12
CA GLY A 134 8.68 -13.17 6.59
C GLY A 134 10.17 -13.03 6.95
N GLY A 135 10.51 -13.32 8.20
CA GLY A 135 11.90 -13.34 8.66
C GLY A 135 12.67 -14.56 8.17
N ALA A 136 13.96 -14.61 8.48
CA ALA A 136 14.69 -15.87 8.47
C ALA A 136 14.05 -16.83 9.49
N GLU A 137 14.10 -18.14 9.21
CA GLU A 137 13.79 -19.18 10.19
C GLU A 137 12.36 -19.15 10.79
N ASN A 138 11.38 -18.67 10.01
CA ASN A 138 9.94 -18.71 10.34
C ASN A 138 9.51 -17.77 11.48
N GLU A 139 10.35 -16.80 11.86
CA GLU A 139 9.99 -15.73 12.80
C GLU A 139 9.30 -14.53 12.11
N PRO A 140 8.29 -13.91 12.76
CA PRO A 140 7.59 -12.77 12.19
C PRO A 140 8.41 -11.47 12.28
N ALA A 141 8.78 -10.92 11.13
CA ALA A 141 9.36 -9.58 11.02
C ALA A 141 8.34 -8.57 10.47
N MET A 142 8.69 -7.29 10.55
CA MET A 142 7.87 -6.15 10.13
C MET A 142 8.78 -5.08 9.50
N ARG A 143 8.25 -3.90 9.17
CA ARG A 143 8.98 -2.87 8.43
C ARG A 143 8.73 -1.46 9.01
N ILE A 144 9.74 -0.83 9.66
CA ILE A 144 9.91 0.59 10.16
C ILE A 144 11.30 1.27 9.76
N LYS A 145 11.37 2.30 8.89
CA LYS A 145 12.44 3.26 8.46
C LYS A 145 11.72 4.55 8.75
N VAL A 146 12.22 5.32 9.70
CA VAL A 146 11.64 6.57 10.22
C VAL A 146 12.41 7.78 9.69
N ARG A 147 11.70 8.86 9.38
CA ARG A 147 12.27 10.16 9.08
C ARG A 147 12.52 10.73 10.46
N LEU A 148 13.78 10.82 10.80
CA LEU A 148 14.20 11.33 12.08
C LEU A 148 14.97 12.61 11.80
N THR A 149 14.81 13.60 12.66
CA THR A 149 15.88 14.60 12.76
C THR A 149 17.16 13.88 13.20
N GLN A 150 18.33 14.45 12.89
CA GLN A 150 19.63 13.93 13.33
C GLN A 150 19.68 13.60 14.84
N ARG A 151 18.93 14.36 15.65
CA ARG A 151 18.88 14.18 17.12
C ARG A 151 17.96 13.05 17.56
N GLU A 152 16.87 12.79 16.85
CA GLU A 152 16.01 11.64 17.09
C GLU A 152 16.69 10.35 16.62
N LEU A 153 17.38 10.38 15.47
CA LEU A 153 18.16 9.24 14.97
C LEU A 153 19.19 8.76 16.00
N GLY A 154 19.94 9.68 16.61
CA GLY A 154 20.90 9.34 17.67
C GLY A 154 20.26 8.81 18.96
N ARG A 155 19.00 9.17 19.26
CA ARG A 155 18.25 8.65 20.41
C ARG A 155 17.64 7.28 20.14
N PHE A 156 17.19 7.02 18.91
CA PHE A 156 16.72 5.71 18.49
C PHE A 156 17.81 4.64 18.61
N THR A 157 19.01 4.95 18.09
CA THR A 157 20.15 4.03 18.05
C THR A 157 20.75 3.70 19.41
N ALA A 158 20.42 4.46 20.45
CA ALA A 158 20.93 4.28 21.81
C ALA A 158 20.10 3.30 22.66
N LEU A 159 18.99 2.78 22.14
CA LEU A 159 18.16 1.78 22.83
C LEU A 159 18.82 0.40 22.76
N THR A 160 19.25 -0.09 23.93
CA THR A 160 19.57 -1.49 24.17
C THR A 160 18.30 -2.34 24.16
N ALA A 161 18.42 -3.57 23.65
CA ALA A 161 17.35 -4.58 23.65
C ALA A 161 17.18 -5.23 25.03
#